data_AF-A0A2V8QMJ7-F1
#
_entry.id   AF-A0A2V8QMJ7-F1
#
_cell.length_a   1.000
_cell.length_b   1.000
_cell.length_c   1.000
_cell.angle_alpha   90.00
_cell.angle_beta   90.00
_cell.angle_gamma   90.00
#
_symmetry.space_group_name_H-M   'P 1'
#
loop_
_entity.id
_entity.type
_entity.pdbx_description
1 polymer ?
#
loop_
_entity_poly.entity_id
_entity_poly.type
_entity_poly.pdbx_seq_one_letter_code
_entity_poly.pdbx_strand_id
1 'polypeptide(L)'
;MSPLNKSPRTPHRLLARLHTPRAKCARRLAVFLAALCVFAASASLFFYVCGRAATPYYSKGSLPPELVTSWSTTRDGLGASPPNFTSGDTFVIQNGHNMTTVGAWSISGTGSKLQIEGGGTLTATGAVTLATATTFQIDGGGTYAHNNNSPYASTIFRGTESFAP
;
A
#
# COMPACT_ATOMS: atom_id res chain seq x y z
N MET A 1 35.99 -50.07 81.23
CA MET A 1 36.25 -48.85 80.45
C MET A 1 35.64 -49.01 79.06
N SER A 2 35.03 -47.92 78.56
CA SER A 2 34.54 -47.68 77.18
C SER A 2 33.09 -48.11 76.86
N PRO A 3 32.17 -47.15 76.59
CA PRO A 3 30.74 -47.36 76.37
C PRO A 3 30.38 -47.58 74.90
N LEU A 4 29.43 -48.47 74.60
CA LEU A 4 28.88 -48.65 73.26
C LEU A 4 27.67 -47.72 73.04
N ASN A 5 27.96 -46.56 72.44
CA ASN A 5 27.05 -45.54 71.95
C ASN A 5 26.04 -46.13 70.94
N LYS A 6 24.74 -46.17 71.28
CA LYS A 6 23.66 -46.56 70.34
C LYS A 6 23.24 -45.34 69.53
N SER A 7 23.65 -45.31 68.27
CA SER A 7 23.29 -44.30 67.26
C SER A 7 21.79 -44.35 66.91
N PRO A 8 21.10 -43.19 66.75
CA PRO A 8 19.69 -43.13 66.41
C PRO A 8 19.42 -43.43 64.93
N ARG A 9 18.37 -44.23 64.66
CA ARG A 9 17.92 -44.65 63.34
C ARG A 9 17.34 -43.47 62.54
N THR A 10 17.86 -43.26 61.34
CA THR A 10 17.39 -42.29 60.34
C THR A 10 16.09 -42.79 59.69
N PRO A 11 15.02 -41.98 59.53
CA PRO A 11 13.84 -42.41 58.79
C PRO A 11 14.10 -42.49 57.29
N HIS A 12 13.60 -43.58 56.69
CA HIS A 12 13.69 -43.90 55.26
C HIS A 12 13.06 -42.79 54.39
N ARG A 13 13.88 -42.21 53.52
CA ARG A 13 13.53 -41.21 52.52
C ARG A 13 12.83 -41.88 51.33
N LEU A 14 11.49 -41.87 51.29
CA LEU A 14 10.71 -42.30 50.13
C LEU A 14 10.65 -41.14 49.11
N LEU A 15 11.62 -41.05 48.20
CA LEU A 15 11.55 -40.12 47.06
C LEU A 15 10.59 -40.69 46.02
N ALA A 16 9.38 -40.13 45.95
CA ALA A 16 8.49 -40.34 44.82
C ALA A 16 9.22 -39.89 43.53
N ARG A 17 9.54 -40.83 42.64
CA ARG A 17 9.99 -40.49 41.28
C ARG A 17 8.82 -39.84 40.55
N LEU A 18 8.79 -38.50 40.50
CA LEU A 18 8.01 -37.78 39.50
C LEU A 18 8.58 -38.15 38.12
N HIS A 19 7.91 -39.07 37.42
CA HIS A 19 8.11 -39.23 35.99
C HIS A 19 7.51 -37.99 35.32
N THR A 20 8.37 -37.03 34.98
CA THR A 20 8.01 -35.93 34.11
C THR A 20 7.71 -36.51 32.71
N PRO A 21 6.49 -36.36 32.15
CA PRO A 21 6.24 -36.75 30.78
C PRO A 21 7.09 -35.86 29.87
N ARG A 22 8.02 -36.51 29.16
CA ARG A 22 9.00 -35.93 28.23
C ARG A 22 8.38 -34.82 27.38
N ALA A 23 9.01 -33.64 27.40
CA ALA A 23 8.71 -32.38 26.71
C ALA A 23 8.55 -32.41 25.16
N LYS A 24 8.38 -33.60 24.56
CA LYS A 24 8.28 -33.79 23.11
C LYS A 24 6.96 -33.27 22.53
N CYS A 25 5.87 -33.35 23.29
CA CYS A 25 4.54 -32.88 22.84
C CYS A 25 4.47 -31.34 22.80
N ALA A 26 4.91 -30.67 23.87
CA ALA A 26 4.97 -29.21 23.95
C ALA A 26 5.90 -28.60 22.88
N ARG A 27 7.02 -29.27 22.57
CA ARG A 27 7.97 -28.82 21.55
C ARG A 27 7.40 -28.92 20.12
N ARG A 28 6.54 -29.91 19.84
CA ARG A 28 5.86 -30.03 18.54
C ARG A 28 4.80 -28.93 18.37
N LEU A 29 3.97 -28.71 19.39
CA LEU A 29 2.92 -27.68 19.36
C LEU A 29 3.48 -26.25 19.20
N ALA A 30 4.56 -25.93 19.92
CA ALA A 30 5.20 -24.62 19.81
C ALA A 30 5.79 -24.35 18.41
N VAL A 31 6.34 -25.38 17.75
CA VAL A 31 6.85 -25.28 16.38
C VAL A 31 5.71 -25.06 15.37
N PHE A 32 4.57 -25.73 15.55
CA PHE A 32 3.38 -25.51 14.71
C PHE A 32 2.81 -24.09 14.86
N LEU A 33 2.72 -23.58 16.09
CA LEU A 33 2.24 -22.21 16.36
C LEU A 33 3.19 -21.15 15.79
N ALA A 34 4.51 -21.33 15.94
CA ALA A 34 5.49 -20.41 15.38
C ALA A 34 5.45 -20.41 13.84
N ALA A 35 5.34 -21.58 13.20
CA ALA A 35 5.20 -21.69 11.75
C ALA A 35 3.91 -21.03 11.22
N LEU A 36 2.79 -21.14 11.96
CA LEU A 36 1.53 -20.49 11.62
C LEU A 36 1.62 -18.96 11.71
N CYS A 37 2.28 -18.43 12.75
CA CYS A 37 2.52 -16.99 12.88
C CYS A 37 3.44 -16.45 11.78
N VAL A 38 4.49 -17.18 11.42
CA VAL A 38 5.39 -16.82 10.31
C VAL A 38 4.63 -16.83 8.99
N PHE A 39 3.77 -17.83 8.75
CA PHE A 39 2.95 -17.90 7.55
C PHE A 39 1.92 -16.75 7.46
N ALA A 40 1.25 -16.43 8.57
CA ALA A 40 0.30 -15.31 8.63
C ALA A 40 0.97 -13.93 8.44
N ALA A 41 2.16 -13.73 9.03
CA ALA A 41 2.95 -12.51 8.84
C ALA A 41 3.46 -12.39 7.39
N SER A 42 3.87 -13.51 6.80
CA SER A 42 4.33 -13.58 5.39
C SER A 42 3.19 -13.33 4.42
N ALA A 43 2.00 -13.89 4.67
CA ALA A 43 0.81 -13.63 3.87
C ALA A 43 0.38 -12.15 3.96
N SER A 44 0.42 -11.56 5.15
CA SER A 44 0.13 -10.13 5.35
C SER A 44 1.12 -9.22 4.64
N LEU A 45 2.41 -9.57 4.64
CA LEU A 45 3.44 -8.87 3.87
C LEU A 45 3.27 -9.10 2.37
N PHE A 46 2.86 -10.30 1.94
CA PHE A 46 2.60 -10.64 0.55
C PHE A 46 1.38 -9.91 -0.01
N PHE A 47 0.28 -9.77 0.74
CA PHE A 47 -0.86 -8.93 0.31
C PHE A 47 -0.55 -7.42 0.35
N TYR A 48 0.44 -7.00 1.15
CA TYR A 48 0.97 -5.64 1.09
C TYR A 48 1.86 -5.40 -0.14
N VAL A 49 2.56 -6.44 -0.62
CA VAL A 49 3.53 -6.36 -1.74
C VAL A 49 2.91 -6.77 -3.09
N CYS A 50 1.86 -7.59 -3.10
CA CYS A 50 1.23 -8.17 -4.29
C CYS A 50 -0.17 -7.56 -4.51
N GLY A 51 -0.17 -6.34 -5.05
CA GLY A 51 -1.24 -5.80 -5.91
C GLY A 51 -2.60 -5.54 -5.28
N ARG A 52 -2.76 -4.39 -4.61
CA ARG A 52 -4.09 -3.76 -4.56
C ARG A 52 -4.52 -3.46 -5.99
N ALA A 53 -5.75 -3.84 -6.37
CA ALA A 53 -6.31 -3.41 -7.64
C ALA A 53 -6.41 -1.88 -7.65
N ALA A 54 -5.93 -1.23 -8.71
CA ALA A 54 -5.99 0.22 -8.84
C ALA A 54 -7.46 0.67 -8.83
N THR A 55 -7.83 1.56 -7.92
CA THR A 55 -9.18 2.13 -7.88
C THR A 55 -9.27 3.28 -8.87
N PRO A 56 -10.28 3.34 -9.74
CA PRO A 56 -10.48 4.49 -10.60
C PRO A 56 -11.15 5.64 -9.83
N TYR A 57 -10.58 6.83 -9.95
CA TYR A 57 -11.09 8.08 -9.42
C TYR A 57 -11.29 9.06 -10.56
N TYR A 58 -12.51 9.53 -10.73
CA TYR A 58 -12.94 10.41 -11.81
C TYR A 58 -13.03 11.85 -11.31
N SER A 59 -12.63 12.81 -12.13
CA SER A 59 -12.75 14.22 -11.78
C SER A 59 -14.21 14.63 -11.61
N LYS A 60 -14.52 15.42 -10.58
CA LYS A 60 -15.88 15.89 -10.23
C LYS A 60 -16.30 17.17 -10.97
N GLY A 61 -15.43 17.69 -11.84
CA GLY A 61 -15.61 18.93 -12.59
C GLY A 61 -14.27 19.59 -12.89
N SER A 62 -14.33 20.85 -13.34
CA SER A 62 -13.17 21.72 -13.61
C SER A 62 -12.58 22.31 -12.32
N LEU A 63 -12.12 21.44 -11.42
CA LEU A 63 -11.53 21.78 -10.12
C LEU A 63 -10.01 21.59 -10.14
N PRO A 64 -9.25 22.11 -9.15
CA PRO A 64 -7.82 21.85 -9.05
C PRO A 64 -7.51 20.35 -8.83
N PRO A 65 -6.71 19.71 -9.70
CA PRO A 65 -6.47 18.26 -9.68
C PRO A 65 -5.64 17.76 -8.49
N GLU A 66 -4.86 18.62 -7.85
CA GLU A 66 -4.05 18.30 -6.67
C GLU A 66 -4.87 18.14 -5.39
N LEU A 67 -6.15 18.48 -5.41
CA LEU A 67 -7.05 18.30 -4.26
C LEU A 67 -7.72 16.93 -4.35
N VAL A 68 -7.58 16.10 -3.31
CA VAL A 68 -8.26 14.80 -3.25
C VAL A 68 -9.79 14.94 -3.38
N THR A 69 -10.36 16.06 -2.92
CA THR A 69 -11.79 16.36 -3.02
C THR A 69 -12.28 16.65 -4.45
N SER A 70 -11.38 16.84 -5.41
CA SER A 70 -11.71 16.99 -6.83
C SER A 70 -12.03 15.67 -7.53
N TRP A 71 -11.89 14.55 -6.82
CA TRP A 71 -11.99 13.22 -7.38
C TRP A 71 -13.04 12.37 -6.66
N SER A 72 -13.60 11.38 -7.37
CA SER A 72 -14.63 10.49 -6.87
C SER A 72 -14.52 9.08 -7.46
N THR A 73 -14.85 8.04 -6.69
CA THR A 73 -14.94 6.66 -7.20
C THR A 73 -16.04 6.46 -8.24
N THR A 74 -16.98 7.40 -8.37
CA THR A 74 -18.06 7.37 -9.36
C THR A 74 -17.94 8.56 -10.31
N ARG A 75 -18.36 8.35 -11.56
CA ARG A 75 -18.31 9.38 -12.61
C ARG A 75 -19.22 10.58 -12.35
N ASP A 76 -20.33 10.37 -11.65
CA ASP A 76 -21.27 11.43 -11.25
C ASP A 76 -20.77 12.29 -10.08
N GLY A 77 -19.61 11.96 -9.51
CA GLY A 77 -18.99 12.71 -8.42
C GLY A 77 -19.56 12.46 -7.02
N LEU A 78 -20.51 11.53 -6.86
CA LEU A 78 -21.17 11.24 -5.58
C LEU A 78 -20.44 10.19 -4.73
N GLY A 79 -19.48 9.47 -5.31
CA GLY A 79 -18.64 8.48 -4.63
C GLY A 79 -17.55 9.09 -3.75
N ALA A 80 -16.78 8.21 -3.11
CA ALA A 80 -15.74 8.60 -2.17
C ALA A 80 -14.54 9.26 -2.87
N SER A 81 -13.88 10.19 -2.18
CA SER A 81 -12.62 10.76 -2.63
C SER A 81 -11.44 9.82 -2.32
N PRO A 82 -10.34 9.89 -3.11
CA PRO A 82 -9.12 9.16 -2.82
C PRO A 82 -8.53 9.62 -1.48
N PRO A 83 -7.91 8.72 -0.70
CA PRO A 83 -7.22 9.10 0.53
C PRO A 83 -5.90 9.87 0.25
N ASN A 84 -5.29 9.66 -0.92
CA ASN A 84 -4.01 10.23 -1.34
C ASN A 84 -3.77 9.97 -2.84
N PHE A 85 -2.65 10.48 -3.37
CA PHE A 85 -2.19 10.22 -4.74
C PHE A 85 -1.03 9.20 -4.80
N THR A 86 -0.85 8.40 -3.75
CA THR A 86 0.33 7.54 -3.57
C THR A 86 0.02 6.03 -3.52
N SER A 87 -1.25 5.65 -3.60
CA SER A 87 -1.70 4.27 -3.36
C SER A 87 -1.68 3.35 -4.58
N GLY A 88 -1.24 3.84 -5.76
CA GLY A 88 -1.24 3.04 -7.00
C GLY A 88 -2.55 3.15 -7.79
N ASP A 89 -3.36 4.18 -7.54
CA ASP A 89 -4.69 4.35 -8.14
C ASP A 89 -4.67 5.02 -9.51
N THR A 90 -5.82 4.97 -10.20
CA THR A 90 -6.04 5.63 -11.49
C THR A 90 -6.84 6.92 -11.29
N PHE A 91 -6.34 8.02 -11.84
CA PHE A 91 -6.98 9.33 -11.83
C PHE A 91 -7.40 9.70 -13.25
N VAL A 92 -8.70 9.85 -13.49
CA VAL A 92 -9.31 10.05 -14.81
C VAL A 92 -9.93 11.44 -14.90
N ILE A 93 -9.35 12.30 -15.74
CA ILE A 93 -9.93 13.59 -16.11
C ILE A 93 -11.01 13.31 -17.16
N GLN A 94 -12.26 13.48 -16.77
CA GLN A 94 -13.41 13.13 -17.61
C GLN A 94 -13.60 14.07 -18.80
N ASN A 95 -14.27 13.58 -19.85
CA ASN A 95 -14.74 14.39 -20.97
C ASN A 95 -15.51 15.63 -20.48
N GLY A 96 -15.20 16.80 -21.07
CA GLY A 96 -15.83 18.08 -20.74
C GLY A 96 -15.28 18.77 -19.49
N HIS A 97 -14.38 18.12 -18.74
CA HIS A 97 -13.72 18.73 -17.58
C HIS A 97 -12.41 19.39 -18.01
N ASN A 98 -12.21 20.63 -17.55
CA ASN A 98 -11.01 21.44 -17.83
C ASN A 98 -10.32 21.77 -16.50
N MET A 99 -9.42 20.89 -16.07
CA MET A 99 -8.74 21.02 -14.78
C MET A 99 -7.48 21.85 -14.94
N THR A 100 -7.25 22.79 -14.01
CA THR A 100 -6.05 23.61 -13.95
C THR A 100 -5.45 23.46 -12.55
N THR A 101 -4.18 23.07 -12.47
CA THR A 101 -3.44 23.06 -11.19
C THR A 101 -3.41 24.46 -10.58
N VAL A 102 -3.38 24.58 -9.27
CA VAL A 102 -3.03 25.86 -8.58
C VAL A 102 -1.76 25.73 -7.74
N GLY A 103 -1.31 24.49 -7.48
CA GLY A 103 -0.02 24.15 -6.90
C GLY A 103 0.65 22.95 -7.59
N ALA A 104 1.78 22.51 -7.05
CA ALA A 104 2.43 21.28 -7.52
C ALA A 104 1.59 20.05 -7.18
N TRP A 105 1.52 19.10 -8.11
CA TRP A 105 0.78 17.86 -7.97
C TRP A 105 1.69 16.66 -8.22
N SER A 106 1.80 15.77 -7.23
CA SER A 106 2.61 14.56 -7.33
C SER A 106 1.73 13.31 -7.24
N ILE A 107 1.87 12.41 -8.21
CA ILE A 107 1.23 11.09 -8.19
C ILE A 107 2.34 10.04 -8.12
N SER A 108 2.34 9.26 -7.04
CA SER A 108 3.43 8.35 -6.72
C SER A 108 2.95 7.09 -6.02
N GLY A 109 2.41 6.14 -6.78
CA GLY A 109 2.22 4.77 -6.36
C GLY A 109 2.56 3.84 -7.52
N THR A 110 3.15 2.69 -7.24
CA THR A 110 3.47 1.72 -8.29
C THR A 110 2.19 1.31 -9.01
N GLY A 111 2.17 1.47 -10.33
CA GLY A 111 0.99 1.19 -11.16
C GLY A 111 -0.04 2.32 -11.21
N SER A 112 0.22 3.47 -10.57
CA SER A 112 -0.67 4.63 -10.70
C SER A 112 -0.78 5.09 -12.15
N LYS A 113 -1.95 5.63 -12.50
CA LYS A 113 -2.22 6.17 -13.83
C LYS A 113 -2.87 7.54 -13.74
N LEU A 114 -2.39 8.48 -14.55
CA LEU A 114 -3.11 9.71 -14.88
C LEU A 114 -3.64 9.56 -16.31
N GLN A 115 -4.95 9.62 -16.48
CA GLN A 115 -5.64 9.50 -17.75
C GLN A 115 -6.42 10.78 -18.05
N ILE A 116 -6.29 11.28 -19.27
CA ILE A 116 -7.11 12.37 -19.81
C ILE A 116 -8.02 11.76 -20.87
N GLU A 117 -9.33 11.69 -20.61
CA GLU A 117 -10.30 11.20 -21.59
C GLU A 117 -10.43 12.17 -22.77
N GLY A 118 -10.95 11.67 -23.89
CA GLY A 118 -11.29 12.50 -25.05
C GLY A 118 -12.22 13.64 -24.64
N GLY A 119 -11.85 14.88 -24.99
CA GLY A 119 -12.56 16.10 -24.61
C GLY A 119 -12.29 16.59 -23.17
N GLY A 120 -11.43 15.91 -22.40
CA GLY A 120 -10.89 16.41 -21.14
C GLY A 120 -9.61 17.22 -21.35
N THR A 121 -9.35 18.18 -20.45
CA THR A 121 -8.14 19.01 -20.47
C THR A 121 -7.47 19.09 -19.10
N LEU A 122 -6.15 18.95 -19.07
CA LEU A 122 -5.29 19.30 -17.93
C LEU A 122 -4.35 20.45 -18.32
N THR A 123 -4.50 21.59 -17.65
CA THR A 123 -3.53 22.70 -17.74
C THR A 123 -2.63 22.71 -16.50
N ALA A 124 -1.36 22.37 -16.69
CA ALA A 124 -0.35 22.32 -15.64
C ALA A 124 0.35 23.67 -15.48
N THR A 125 -0.27 24.61 -14.77
CA THR A 125 0.35 25.86 -14.28
C THR A 125 1.30 25.62 -13.09
N GLY A 126 1.04 24.58 -12.31
CA GLY A 126 1.94 23.99 -11.34
C GLY A 126 2.54 22.71 -11.90
N ALA A 127 3.70 22.31 -11.38
CA ALA A 127 4.38 21.10 -11.83
C ALA A 127 3.52 19.85 -11.55
N VAL A 128 3.23 19.06 -12.58
CA VAL A 128 2.61 17.74 -12.44
C VAL A 128 3.71 16.69 -12.53
N THR A 129 3.99 16.01 -11.42
CA THR A 129 5.08 15.04 -11.30
C THR A 129 4.52 13.64 -11.15
N LEU A 130 4.90 12.76 -12.07
CA LEU A 130 4.59 11.34 -11.98
C LEU A 130 5.84 10.56 -11.56
N ALA A 131 5.67 9.53 -10.73
CA ALA A 131 6.77 8.62 -10.39
C ALA A 131 7.13 7.70 -11.58
N THR A 132 8.29 7.05 -11.54
CA THR A 132 8.78 6.24 -12.67
C THR A 132 7.91 5.01 -12.98
N ALA A 133 7.27 4.43 -11.97
CA ALA A 133 6.39 3.27 -12.14
C ALA A 133 4.91 3.71 -12.29
N THR A 134 4.65 4.69 -13.14
CA THR A 134 3.30 5.22 -13.41
C THR A 134 3.02 5.30 -14.91
N THR A 135 1.75 5.46 -15.27
CA THR A 135 1.31 5.69 -16.65
C THR A 135 0.76 7.09 -16.82
N PHE A 136 1.21 7.80 -17.85
CA PHE A 136 0.56 9.01 -18.33
C PHE A 136 -0.16 8.70 -19.65
N GLN A 137 -1.49 8.84 -19.64
CA GLN A 137 -2.33 8.49 -20.77
C GLN A 137 -3.17 9.69 -21.23
N ILE A 138 -3.17 9.94 -22.53
CA ILE A 138 -4.08 10.88 -23.20
C ILE A 138 -4.85 10.11 -24.26
N ASP A 139 -6.17 10.01 -24.07
CA ASP A 139 -7.08 9.39 -25.03
C ASP A 139 -7.34 10.33 -26.22
N GLY A 140 -7.87 9.81 -27.32
CA GLY A 140 -8.08 10.57 -28.55
C GLY A 140 -8.96 11.80 -28.29
N GLY A 141 -8.44 12.99 -28.58
CA GLY A 141 -9.09 14.28 -28.30
C GLY A 141 -8.93 14.82 -26.87
N GLY A 142 -8.17 14.15 -26.01
CA GLY A 142 -7.74 14.69 -24.70
C GLY A 142 -6.60 15.69 -24.86
N THR A 143 -6.45 16.62 -23.91
CA THR A 143 -5.41 17.66 -23.98
C THR A 143 -4.62 17.78 -22.67
N TYR A 144 -3.29 17.77 -22.78
CA TYR A 144 -2.39 18.23 -21.72
C TYR A 144 -1.65 19.49 -22.17
N ALA A 145 -1.80 20.57 -21.41
CA ALA A 145 -1.09 21.82 -21.61
C ALA A 145 -0.04 21.99 -20.51
N HIS A 146 1.23 21.91 -20.88
CA HIS A 146 2.34 22.18 -19.97
C HIS A 146 2.57 23.70 -19.88
N ASN A 147 1.98 24.33 -18.87
CA ASN A 147 1.99 25.79 -18.67
C ASN A 147 2.84 26.20 -17.45
N ASN A 148 3.98 25.55 -17.27
CA ASN A 148 4.94 25.86 -16.21
C ASN A 148 6.37 25.67 -16.73
N ASN A 149 7.36 26.09 -15.95
CA ASN A 149 8.78 26.04 -16.34
C ASN A 149 9.53 24.77 -15.87
N SER A 150 8.83 23.80 -15.26
CA SER A 150 9.48 22.59 -14.75
C SER A 150 9.86 21.68 -15.92
N PRO A 151 11.01 21.00 -15.91
CA PRO A 151 11.37 20.12 -17.01
C PRO A 151 10.38 18.95 -17.13
N TYR A 152 9.70 18.84 -18.27
CA TYR A 152 8.71 17.78 -18.53
C TYR A 152 9.31 16.37 -18.41
N ALA A 153 10.56 16.20 -18.85
CA ALA A 153 11.29 14.91 -18.81
C ALA A 153 11.60 14.43 -17.38
N SER A 154 11.66 15.35 -16.41
CA SER A 154 11.86 15.02 -15.00
C SER A 154 10.59 15.22 -14.17
N THR A 155 9.41 15.33 -14.79
CA THR A 155 8.13 15.51 -14.10
C THR A 155 7.05 14.59 -14.68
N ILE A 156 6.35 15.03 -15.73
CA ILE A 156 5.19 14.34 -16.30
C ILE A 156 5.59 13.13 -17.17
N PHE A 157 6.76 13.15 -17.82
CA PHE A 157 7.24 12.09 -18.74
C PHE A 157 8.34 11.22 -18.11
N ARG A 158 8.09 10.72 -16.90
CA ARG A 158 9.03 9.86 -16.16
C ARG A 158 8.67 8.38 -16.20
N GLY A 159 7.46 8.06 -16.69
CA GLY A 159 6.84 6.75 -16.57
C GLY A 159 6.67 6.09 -17.93
N THR A 160 5.49 5.49 -18.14
CA THR A 160 5.06 5.02 -19.45
C THR A 160 4.06 6.01 -20.04
N GLU A 161 4.33 6.52 -21.23
CA GLU A 161 3.45 7.41 -21.97
C GLU A 161 2.59 6.62 -22.96
N SER A 162 1.30 6.93 -23.02
CA SER A 162 0.34 6.36 -23.98
C SER A 162 -0.51 7.49 -24.57
N PHE A 163 -0.30 7.80 -25.85
CA PHE A 163 -1.02 8.86 -26.54
C PHE A 163 -1.78 8.25 -27.71
N ALA A 164 -3.11 8.29 -27.61
CA ALA A 164 -3.97 7.92 -28.72
C ALA A 164 -3.88 9.00 -29.82
N PRO A 165 -4.02 8.60 -31.10
CA PRO A 165 -4.00 9.52 -32.24
C PRO A 165 -5.17 10.51 -32.24
#